data_AF-A0A965X2P0-F1
#
_entry.id   AF-A0A965X2P0-F1
#
_cell.length_a   1.000
_cell.length_b   1.000
_cell.length_c   1.000
_cell.angle_alpha   90.00
_cell.angle_beta   90.00
_cell.angle_gamma   90.00
#
_symmetry.space_group_name_H-M   'P 1'
#
loop_
_entity.id
_entity.type
_entity.pdbx_description
1 polymer ?
#
loop_
_entity_poly.entity_id
_entity_poly.type
_entity_poly.pdbx_seq_one_letter_code
_entity_poly.pdbx_strand_id
1 'polypeptide(L)'
;MNALCTGCGYCDSCPSEINIPQLMDSYNLYLLSKDSDKMKNRMKNHWSVSQESASLCTSCGQCETLCTQHLPIISRLQHITQL
;
A
#
# COMPACT_ATOMS: atom_id res chain seq x y z
N MET A 1 -14.82 -11.30 1.40
CA MET A 1 -13.88 -11.00 2.50
C MET A 1 -12.51 -10.77 1.86
N ASN A 2 -12.33 -9.60 1.23
CA ASN A 2 -11.14 -9.27 0.40
C ASN A 2 -10.53 -7.94 0.87
N ALA A 3 -10.26 -7.81 2.17
CA ALA A 3 -9.76 -6.57 2.76
C ALA A 3 -8.23 -6.57 2.95
N LEU A 4 -7.59 -7.74 3.02
CA LEU A 4 -6.15 -7.85 3.30
C LEU A 4 -5.36 -8.11 2.03
N CYS A 5 -4.19 -7.50 1.89
CA CYS A 5 -3.20 -7.85 0.89
C CYS A 5 -2.61 -9.23 1.16
N THR A 6 -2.44 -10.05 0.13
CA THR A 6 -1.81 -11.37 0.21
C THR A 6 -0.33 -11.36 -0.19
N GLY A 7 0.21 -10.21 -0.59
CA GLY A 7 1.62 -10.10 -1.00
C GLY A 7 1.95 -10.73 -2.36
N CYS A 8 0.95 -10.92 -3.24
CA CYS A 8 1.14 -11.61 -4.53
C CYS A 8 1.98 -10.84 -5.58
N GLY A 9 2.15 -9.52 -5.43
CA GLY A 9 3.02 -8.73 -6.31
C GLY A 9 2.45 -8.35 -7.69
N TYR A 10 1.25 -8.80 -8.09
CA TYR A 10 0.70 -8.48 -9.43
C TYR A 10 0.54 -6.99 -9.73
N CYS A 11 0.36 -6.17 -8.69
CA CYS A 11 0.21 -4.71 -8.81
C CYS A 11 1.55 -3.96 -8.84
N ASP A 12 2.69 -4.66 -8.87
CA ASP A 12 4.04 -4.08 -8.87
C ASP A 12 4.47 -3.62 -10.27
N SER A 13 3.68 -2.72 -10.84
CA SER A 13 3.92 -2.14 -12.17
C SER A 13 3.46 -0.69 -12.20
N CYS A 14 3.65 0.03 -11.09
CA CYS A 14 3.25 1.42 -10.98
C CYS A 14 4.14 2.29 -11.89
N PRO A 15 3.56 3.12 -12.78
CA PRO A 15 4.34 4.00 -13.65
C PRO A 15 5.08 5.12 -12.89
N SER A 16 4.68 5.37 -11.64
CA SER A 16 5.34 6.31 -10.72
C SER A 16 6.35 5.61 -9.80
N GLU A 17 6.72 4.36 -10.10
CA GLU A 17 7.73 3.57 -9.37
C GLU A 17 7.42 3.42 -7.86
N ILE A 18 6.13 3.35 -7.52
CA ILE A 18 5.68 3.13 -6.14
C ILE A 18 5.70 1.63 -5.83
N ASN A 19 6.32 1.28 -4.70
CA ASN A 19 6.38 -0.09 -4.15
C ASN A 19 5.02 -0.52 -3.55
N ILE A 20 4.03 -0.72 -4.42
CA ILE A 20 2.63 -0.99 -4.04
C ILE A 20 2.51 -2.22 -3.12
N PRO A 21 3.11 -3.40 -3.43
CA PRO A 21 2.91 -4.59 -2.60
C PRO A 21 3.36 -4.38 -1.15
N GLN A 22 4.48 -3.70 -0.94
CA GLN A 22 5.06 -3.44 0.37
C GLN A 22 4.22 -2.45 1.18
N LEU A 23 3.69 -1.41 0.53
CA LEU A 23 2.75 -0.48 1.16
C LEU A 23 1.45 -1.19 1.54
N MET A 24 0.92 -2.07 0.68
CA MET A 24 -0.31 -2.81 0.97
C MET A 24 -0.14 -3.89 2.05
N ASP A 25 1.01 -4.57 2.07
CA ASP A 25 1.39 -5.47 3.16
C ASP A 25 1.52 -4.70 4.49
N SER A 26 2.17 -3.54 4.49
CA SER A 26 2.26 -2.69 5.68
C SER A 26 0.88 -2.22 6.14
N TYR A 27 0.01 -1.85 5.20
CA TYR A 27 -1.35 -1.42 5.47
C TYR A 27 -2.22 -2.52 6.10
N ASN A 28 -1.90 -3.80 5.89
CA ASN A 28 -2.57 -4.89 6.60
C ASN A 28 -2.43 -4.76 8.11
N LEU A 29 -1.26 -4.35 8.61
CA LEU A 29 -1.08 -4.13 10.04
C LEU A 29 -2.05 -3.06 10.54
N TYR A 30 -2.15 -1.92 9.86
CA TYR A 30 -3.13 -0.89 10.21
C TYR A 30 -4.56 -1.44 10.21
N LEU A 31 -4.95 -2.24 9.21
CA LEU A 31 -6.30 -2.81 9.17
C LEU A 31 -6.61 -3.73 10.35
N LEU A 32 -5.62 -4.52 10.78
CA LEU A 32 -5.72 -5.50 11.86
C LEU A 32 -5.60 -4.87 13.25
N SER A 33 -4.77 -3.84 13.43
CA SER A 33 -4.47 -3.24 14.74
C SER A 33 -5.13 -1.88 14.97
N LYS A 34 -5.57 -1.18 13.91
CA LYS A 34 -5.98 0.24 13.94
C LYS A 34 -4.91 1.18 14.48
N ASP A 35 -3.65 0.79 14.31
CA ASP A 35 -2.48 1.48 14.85
C ASP A 35 -1.55 1.85 13.69
N SER A 36 -1.43 3.16 13.45
CA SER A 36 -0.60 3.73 12.37
C SER A 36 0.89 3.57 12.63
N ASP A 37 1.34 3.53 13.89
CA ASP A 37 2.75 3.35 14.22
C ASP A 37 3.22 1.95 13.84
N LYS A 38 2.38 0.92 14.02
CA LYS A 38 2.69 -0.44 13.54
C LYS A 38 2.85 -0.50 12.02
N MET A 39 1.99 0.19 11.27
CA MET A 39 2.12 0.30 9.82
C MET A 39 3.40 1.03 9.43
N LYS A 40 3.67 2.21 10.01
CA LYS A 40 4.88 3.00 9.74
C LYS A 40 6.16 2.24 10.09
N ASN A 41 6.17 1.53 11.21
CA ASN A 41 7.30 0.69 11.61
C ASN A 41 7.56 -0.44 10.62
N ARG A 42 6.52 -1.07 10.07
CA ARG A 42 6.68 -2.10 9.02
C ARG A 42 7.17 -1.51 7.71
N MET A 43 6.62 -0.36 7.29
CA MET A 43 7.10 0.37 6.12
C MET A 43 8.60 0.65 6.22
N LYS A 44 9.03 1.25 7.33
CA LYS A 44 10.43 1.67 7.54
C LYS A 44 11.37 0.49 7.77
N ASN A 45 11.06 -0.39 8.73
CA ASN A 45 12.04 -1.35 9.24
C ASN A 45 12.05 -2.68 8.47
N HIS A 46 10.95 -3.04 7.80
CA HIS A 46 10.87 -4.28 7.02
C HIS A 46 11.10 -4.04 5.52
N TRP A 47 10.52 -2.96 4.99
CA TRP A 47 10.48 -2.71 3.55
C TRP A 47 11.34 -1.53 3.08
N SER A 48 11.84 -0.70 4.00
CA SER A 48 12.54 0.54 3.66
C SER A 48 11.74 1.46 2.73
N VAL A 49 10.41 1.46 2.86
CA VAL A 49 9.49 2.36 2.14
C VAL A 49 8.97 3.43 3.07
N SER A 50 8.53 4.55 2.48
CA SER A 50 8.12 5.73 3.23
C SER A 50 6.82 6.32 2.69
N GLN A 51 6.26 7.28 3.44
CA GLN A 51 5.02 7.94 3.06
C GLN A 51 5.22 8.85 1.85
N GLU A 52 6.44 9.36 1.65
CA GLU A 52 6.83 10.14 0.47
C GLU A 52 6.74 9.31 -0.81
N SER A 53 6.99 7.99 -0.76
CA SER A 53 6.76 7.13 -1.92
C SER A 53 5.26 7.05 -2.26
N ALA A 54 4.40 6.98 -1.26
CA ALA A 54 2.95 6.95 -1.48
C ALA A 54 2.40 8.27 -2.04
N SER A 55 3.03 9.42 -1.74
CA SER A 55 2.59 10.73 -2.25
C SER A 55 2.88 10.95 -3.74
N LEU A 56 3.70 10.10 -4.36
CA LEU A 56 3.94 10.10 -5.81
C LEU A 56 2.74 9.58 -6.62
N CYS A 57 1.70 9.07 -5.95
CA CYS A 57 0.54 8.47 -6.60
C CYS A 57 -0.19 9.50 -7.48
N THR A 58 -0.25 9.23 -8.78
CA THR A 58 -0.99 10.02 -9.77
C THR A 58 -2.44 9.57 -9.96
N SER A 59 -2.88 8.57 -9.17
CA SER A 59 -4.21 7.95 -9.28
C SER A 59 -4.50 7.33 -10.66
N CYS A 60 -3.48 6.76 -11.33
CA CYS A 60 -3.61 6.18 -12.66
C CYS A 60 -4.46 4.88 -12.73
N GLY A 61 -4.72 4.20 -11.61
CA GLY A 61 -5.57 3.00 -11.55
C GLY A 61 -4.90 1.67 -11.91
N GLN A 62 -3.68 1.67 -12.47
CA GLN A 62 -3.04 0.44 -12.96
C GLN A 62 -2.88 -0.64 -11.88
N CYS A 63 -2.51 -0.24 -10.65
CA CYS A 63 -2.34 -1.18 -9.53
C CYS A 63 -3.66 -1.85 -9.13
N GLU A 64 -4.79 -1.13 -9.18
CA GLU A 64 -6.11 -1.66 -8.84
C GLU A 64 -6.61 -2.62 -9.91
N THR A 65 -6.40 -2.29 -11.20
CA THR A 65 -6.71 -3.19 -12.33
C THR A 65 -5.98 -4.53 -12.22
N LEU A 66 -4.73 -4.52 -11.75
CA LEU A 66 -3.91 -5.73 -11.60
C LEU A 66 -4.16 -6.46 -10.26
N CYS A 67 -4.87 -5.85 -9.32
CA CYS A 67 -5.07 -6.41 -7.99
C CYS A 67 -6.12 -7.54 -8.03
N THR A 68 -5.68 -8.79 -7.90
CA THR A 68 -6.57 -9.97 -7.88
C THR A 68 -7.59 -9.96 -6.73
N GLN A 69 -7.31 -9.22 -5.67
CA GLN A 69 -8.21 -9.06 -4.52
C GLN A 69 -9.11 -7.82 -4.61
N HIS A 70 -8.96 -6.99 -5.65
CA HIS A 70 -9.74 -5.77 -5.86
C HIS A 70 -9.66 -4.82 -4.66
N LEU A 71 -8.45 -4.63 -4.12
CA LEU A 71 -8.21 -3.72 -3.00
C LEU A 71 -8.35 -2.26 -3.47
N PRO A 72 -8.84 -1.35 -2.60
CA PRO A 72 -8.87 0.09 -2.89
C PRO A 72 -7.48 0.71 -2.65
N ILE A 73 -6.50 0.35 -3.49
CA ILE A 73 -5.09 0.72 -3.33
C ILE A 73 -4.90 2.24 -3.35
N ILE A 74 -5.54 2.96 -4.27
CA ILE A 74 -5.37 4.42 -4.39
C ILE A 74 -5.84 5.12 -3.10
N SER A 75 -7.01 4.73 -2.60
CA SER A 75 -7.54 5.27 -1.34
C SER A 75 -6.61 4.99 -0.16
N ARG A 76 -6.00 3.79 -0.10
CA ARG A 76 -5.03 3.44 0.94
C ARG A 76 -3.74 4.24 0.84
N LEU A 77 -3.23 4.47 -0.37
CA LEU A 77 -2.07 5.34 -0.59
C LEU A 77 -2.37 6.76 -0.10
N GLN A 78 -3.54 7.30 -0.45
CA GLN A 78 -3.96 8.62 0.05
C GLN A 78 -4.00 8.65 1.58
N HIS A 79 -4.58 7.63 2.22
CA HIS A 79 -4.60 7.53 3.68
C HIS A 79 -3.18 7.45 4.27
N ILE A 80 -2.26 6.69 3.66
CA ILE A 80 -0.86 6.61 4.09
C ILE A 80 -0.19 8.00 4.09
N THR A 81 -0.51 8.88 3.14
CA THR A 81 0.06 10.23 3.07
C THR A 81 -0.43 11.20 4.17
N GLN A 82 -1.53 10.87 4.85
CA GLN A 82 -2.18 11.74 5.84
C GLN A 82 -1.83 11.40 7.29
N LEU A 83 -1.09 10.31 7.53
CA LEU A 83 -0.77 9.80 8.87
C LEU A 83 0.56 10.33 9.38
#